data_AF-A0A140LHR9-F1
#
_entry.id   AF-A0A140LHR9-F1
#
_cell.length_a   1.000
_cell.length_b   1.000
_cell.length_c   1.000
_cell.angle_alpha   90.00
_cell.angle_beta   90.00
_cell.angle_gamma   90.00
#
_symmetry.space_group_name_H-M   'P 1'
#
loop_
_entity.id
_entity.type
_entity.pdbx_description
1 polymer ?
#
loop_
_entity_poly.entity_id
_entity_poly.type
_entity_poly.pdbx_seq_one_letter_code
_entity_poly.pdbx_strand_id
1 'polypeptide(L)'
;MTFTKTSQKFGQWADSRANTVFGLGFSSELQLTKFAEKFQEVREAARLARDKSQEKTETSSNHSQESGCETPSSTQASSVNGTDDEKASHASPADTHLKSENDKLKIALTQSAANVKKWEMELQTLRESNARLTTALQESAASVEQWKRQFSICRDENDRLRSKIEELEEQCSEINREK
;
A
#
# COMPACT_ATOMS: atom_id res chain seq x y z
N MET A 1 -16.51 10.44 -7.60
CA MET A 1 -15.76 11.20 -6.57
C MET A 1 -14.32 11.36 -7.02
N THR A 2 -13.70 12.51 -6.76
CA THR A 2 -12.32 12.80 -7.19
C THR A 2 -11.56 13.40 -6.02
N PHE A 3 -10.40 12.82 -5.69
CA PHE A 3 -9.49 13.36 -4.69
C PHE A 3 -8.47 14.29 -5.37
N THR A 4 -8.38 15.52 -4.89
CA THR A 4 -7.51 16.57 -5.44
C THR A 4 -6.53 17.04 -4.38
N LYS A 5 -5.24 17.04 -4.69
CA LYS A 5 -4.20 17.64 -3.85
C LYS A 5 -4.26 19.17 -4.03
N THR A 6 -4.49 19.91 -2.95
CA THR A 6 -4.68 21.38 -3.01
C THR A 6 -3.54 22.17 -2.36
N SER A 7 -2.80 21.57 -1.44
CA SER A 7 -1.60 22.17 -0.86
C SER A 7 -0.64 21.12 -0.30
N GLN A 8 0.46 21.57 0.30
CA GLN A 8 1.45 20.69 0.91
C GLN A 8 0.78 19.82 1.99
N LYS A 9 0.94 18.50 1.89
CA LYS A 9 0.41 17.45 2.77
C LYS A 9 -1.11 17.49 2.94
N PHE A 10 -1.85 18.08 2.01
CA PHE A 10 -3.30 18.22 2.13
C PHE A 10 -4.01 17.94 0.81
N GLY A 11 -5.12 17.20 0.90
CA GLY A 11 -6.00 16.96 -0.24
C GLY A 11 -7.45 16.85 0.19
N GLN A 12 -8.35 17.00 -0.77
CA GLN A 12 -9.79 17.08 -0.54
C GLN A 12 -10.58 16.38 -1.64
N TRP A 13 -11.81 15.98 -1.33
CA TRP A 13 -12.78 15.51 -2.31
C TRP A 13 -14.17 16.00 -1.96
N ALA A 14 -15.00 16.17 -2.98
CA ALA A 14 -16.42 16.46 -2.83
C ALA A 14 -17.23 15.16 -2.85
N ASP A 15 -18.15 15.04 -1.90
CA ASP A 15 -19.19 14.01 -1.88
C ASP A 15 -20.54 14.67 -2.12
N SER A 16 -21.05 14.55 -3.35
CA SER A 16 -22.36 15.08 -3.74
C SER A 16 -23.53 14.39 -3.01
N ARG A 17 -23.36 13.13 -2.57
CA ARG A 17 -24.40 12.41 -1.84
C ARG A 17 -24.51 12.92 -0.41
N ALA A 18 -23.38 13.23 0.22
CA ALA A 18 -23.33 13.83 1.54
C ALA A 18 -23.45 15.36 1.53
N ASN A 19 -23.51 15.99 0.34
CA ASN A 19 -23.44 17.43 0.13
C ASN A 19 -22.32 18.11 0.94
N THR A 20 -21.17 17.45 1.04
CA THR A 20 -20.07 17.85 1.92
C THR A 20 -18.73 17.71 1.21
N VAL A 21 -17.80 18.60 1.52
CA VAL A 21 -16.40 18.51 1.08
C VAL A 21 -15.56 18.02 2.25
N PHE A 22 -14.85 16.91 2.04
CA PHE A 22 -13.93 16.36 3.03
C PHE A 22 -12.51 16.73 2.67
N GLY A 23 -11.75 17.19 3.67
CA GLY A 23 -10.33 17.51 3.57
C GLY A 23 -9.52 16.66 4.53
N LEU A 24 -8.34 16.21 4.11
CA LEU A 24 -7.46 15.36 4.91
C LEU A 24 -6.02 15.86 4.84
N GLY A 25 -5.46 16.10 6.04
CA GLY A 25 -4.06 16.48 6.23
C GLY A 25 -3.20 15.27 6.61
N PHE A 26 -1.98 15.23 6.09
CA PHE A 26 -1.03 14.14 6.29
C PHE A 26 0.24 14.63 6.99
N SER A 27 0.97 13.71 7.64
CA SER A 27 2.26 14.05 8.26
C SER A 27 3.39 14.17 7.24
N SER A 28 3.24 13.58 6.04
CA SER A 28 4.22 13.66 4.94
C SER A 28 3.57 13.66 3.55
N GLU A 29 4.28 14.22 2.57
CA GLU A 29 3.88 14.21 1.15
C GLU A 29 3.74 12.81 0.56
N LEU A 30 4.57 11.88 1.05
CA LEU A 30 4.53 10.48 0.63
C LEU A 30 3.19 9.84 1.03
N GLN A 31 2.71 10.10 2.25
CA GLN A 31 1.41 9.60 2.69
C GLN A 31 0.25 10.21 1.89
N LEU A 32 0.29 11.52 1.61
CA LEU A 32 -0.70 12.16 0.73
C LEU A 32 -0.74 11.51 -0.64
N THR A 33 0.44 11.25 -1.23
CA THR A 33 0.55 10.65 -2.57
C THR A 33 0.03 9.21 -2.58
N LYS A 34 0.45 8.40 -1.61
CA LYS A 34 -0.04 7.02 -1.46
C LYS A 34 -1.56 6.96 -1.24
N PHE A 35 -2.12 7.90 -0.49
CA PHE A 35 -3.56 8.00 -0.30
C PHE A 35 -4.28 8.35 -1.60
N ALA A 36 -3.77 9.32 -2.37
CA ALA A 36 -4.36 9.69 -3.65
C ALA A 36 -4.40 8.51 -4.64
N GLU A 37 -3.34 7.71 -4.70
CA GLU A 37 -3.27 6.49 -5.51
C GLU A 37 -4.30 5.45 -5.05
N LYS A 38 -4.40 5.19 -3.74
CA LYS A 38 -5.38 4.26 -3.20
C LYS A 38 -6.82 4.72 -3.39
N PHE A 39 -7.08 6.02 -3.27
CA PHE A 39 -8.40 6.59 -3.53
C PHE A 39 -8.83 6.33 -4.97
N GLN A 40 -7.90 6.51 -5.92
CA GLN A 40 -8.11 6.23 -7.33
C GLN A 40 -8.39 4.74 -7.58
N GLU A 41 -7.62 3.84 -6.96
CA GLU A 41 -7.81 2.39 -7.05
C GLU A 41 -9.21 1.96 -6.59
N VAL A 42 -9.66 2.44 -5.42
CA VAL A 42 -10.99 2.14 -4.87
C VAL A 42 -12.09 2.71 -5.77
N ARG A 43 -11.89 3.90 -6.34
CA ARG A 43 -12.84 4.51 -7.27
C ARG A 43 -13.03 3.65 -8.52
N GLU A 44 -11.95 3.16 -9.12
CA GLU A 44 -12.02 2.29 -10.30
C GLU A 44 -12.61 0.92 -9.96
N ALA A 45 -12.27 0.35 -8.80
CA ALA A 45 -12.88 -0.90 -8.33
C ALA A 45 -14.40 -0.75 -8.13
N ALA A 46 -14.84 0.36 -7.53
CA ALA A 46 -16.27 0.66 -7.36
C ALA A 46 -16.98 0.87 -8.71
N ARG A 47 -16.31 1.49 -9.70
CA ARG A 47 -16.83 1.61 -11.07
C ARG A 47 -17.02 0.25 -11.71
N LEU A 48 -16.00 -0.60 -11.69
CA LEU A 48 -16.05 -1.96 -12.24
C LEU A 48 -17.13 -2.84 -11.57
N ALA A 49 -17.33 -2.68 -10.25
CA ALA A 49 -18.38 -3.39 -9.53
C ALA A 49 -19.78 -2.96 -9.99
N ARG A 50 -19.99 -1.66 -10.26
CA ARG A 50 -21.25 -1.15 -10.81
C ARG A 50 -21.48 -1.66 -12.23
N ASP A 51 -20.47 -1.63 -13.08
CA ASP A 51 -20.57 -2.10 -14.47
C ASP A 51 -20.92 -3.60 -14.53
N LYS A 52 -20.24 -4.44 -13.73
CA LYS A 52 -20.55 -5.88 -13.59
C LYS A 52 -21.97 -6.16 -13.09
N SER A 53 -22.51 -5.29 -12.24
CA SER A 53 -23.88 -5.46 -11.73
C SER A 53 -24.95 -5.08 -12.76
N GLN A 54 -24.62 -4.19 -13.70
CA GLN A 54 -25.54 -3.74 -14.74
C GLN A 54 -25.59 -4.73 -15.92
N GLU A 55 -24.47 -5.38 -16.24
CA GLU A 55 -24.34 -6.37 -17.32
C GLU A 55 -25.17 -7.66 -17.09
N LYS A 56 -25.52 -7.97 -15.83
CA LYS A 56 -26.37 -9.13 -15.48
C LYS A 56 -27.87 -8.91 -15.76
N THR A 57 -28.28 -7.71 -16.13
CA THR A 57 -29.70 -7.36 -16.35
C THR A 57 -30.12 -7.33 -17.82
N GLU A 58 -29.17 -7.40 -18.77
CA GLU A 58 -29.48 -7.34 -20.22
C GLU A 58 -29.44 -8.69 -20.95
N THR A 59 -29.14 -9.80 -20.26
CA THR A 59 -29.07 -11.16 -20.88
C THR A 59 -30.10 -12.16 -20.38
N SER A 60 -31.11 -11.75 -19.61
CA SER A 60 -32.21 -12.64 -19.20
C SER A 60 -33.56 -12.14 -19.73
N SER A 61 -33.86 -12.42 -20.99
CA SER A 61 -35.25 -12.55 -21.47
C SER A 61 -35.31 -13.32 -22.79
N ASN A 62 -36.18 -14.35 -22.79
CA ASN A 62 -36.79 -15.10 -23.91
C ASN A 62 -35.94 -16.26 -24.47
N HIS A 63 -36.21 -17.54 -24.18
CA HIS A 63 -37.41 -18.38 -24.38
C HIS A 63 -37.86 -18.53 -25.85
N SER A 64 -37.58 -19.70 -26.45
CA SER A 64 -38.49 -20.58 -27.24
C SER A 64 -37.65 -21.78 -27.73
N GLN A 65 -37.95 -23.02 -27.29
CA GLN A 65 -38.70 -24.07 -28.03
C GLN A 65 -38.06 -24.41 -29.40
N GLU A 66 -37.69 -25.65 -29.73
CA GLU A 66 -38.54 -26.83 -29.92
C GLU A 66 -37.67 -28.02 -30.42
N SER A 67 -38.19 -29.25 -30.28
CA SER A 67 -37.88 -30.46 -31.08
C SER A 67 -36.64 -31.27 -30.64
N GLY A 68 -36.66 -32.59 -30.47
CA GLY A 68 -37.63 -33.61 -30.85
C GLY A 68 -36.86 -34.90 -31.17
N CYS A 69 -37.33 -36.03 -30.62
CA CYS A 69 -37.18 -37.40 -31.13
C CYS A 69 -35.81 -38.07 -31.36
N GLU A 70 -35.71 -39.25 -30.72
CA GLU A 70 -35.45 -40.58 -31.33
C GLU A 70 -34.04 -40.93 -31.81
N THR A 71 -33.55 -42.03 -31.26
CA THR A 71 -32.48 -42.90 -31.76
C THR A 71 -32.76 -43.37 -33.20
N PRO A 72 -31.73 -43.70 -33.99
CA PRO A 72 -31.61 -45.10 -34.37
C PRO A 72 -30.18 -45.66 -34.35
N SER A 73 -30.16 -46.99 -34.37
CA SER A 73 -29.04 -47.92 -34.23
C SER A 73 -28.23 -48.13 -35.53
N SER A 74 -27.13 -48.89 -35.40
CA SER A 74 -26.28 -49.51 -36.45
C SER A 74 -25.13 -48.65 -36.99
N THR A 75 -23.87 -49.06 -36.89
CA THR A 75 -23.30 -50.09 -37.80
C THR A 75 -22.06 -50.75 -37.19
N GLN A 76 -22.02 -52.09 -37.29
CA GLN A 76 -20.86 -52.95 -37.03
C GLN A 76 -19.63 -52.59 -37.89
N ALA A 77 -18.43 -52.80 -37.35
CA ALA A 77 -17.37 -53.48 -38.09
C ALA A 77 -16.33 -54.05 -37.11
N SER A 78 -16.34 -55.36 -36.97
CA SER A 78 -15.19 -56.17 -36.54
C SER A 78 -14.14 -56.17 -37.64
N SER A 79 -12.85 -56.05 -37.31
CA SER A 79 -11.83 -56.95 -37.85
C SER A 79 -10.45 -56.72 -37.24
N VAL A 80 -9.71 -57.82 -37.23
CA VAL A 80 -8.50 -58.10 -36.49
C VAL A 80 -7.28 -57.91 -37.39
N ASN A 81 -6.17 -57.52 -36.77
CA ASN A 81 -4.77 -57.85 -37.11
C ASN A 81 -3.99 -56.96 -38.10
N GLY A 82 -2.77 -56.57 -37.65
CA GLY A 82 -1.57 -56.69 -38.48
C GLY A 82 -0.87 -55.41 -38.97
N THR A 83 0.29 -55.15 -38.36
CA THR A 83 1.57 -54.86 -39.06
C THR A 83 1.93 -53.41 -39.36
N ASP A 84 3.13 -53.10 -38.85
CA ASP A 84 4.22 -52.33 -39.45
C ASP A 84 4.37 -50.84 -39.20
N ASP A 85 5.65 -50.51 -39.01
CA ASP A 85 6.25 -49.24 -38.72
C ASP A 85 5.85 -48.15 -39.73
N GLU A 86 5.73 -46.92 -39.21
CA GLU A 86 6.34 -45.68 -39.72
C GLU A 86 5.52 -44.47 -39.25
N LYS A 87 6.10 -43.74 -38.29
CA LYS A 87 6.02 -42.27 -38.25
C LYS A 87 4.64 -41.63 -38.00
N ALA A 88 3.92 -42.07 -36.97
CA ALA A 88 2.84 -41.26 -36.39
C ALA A 88 3.42 -40.26 -35.39
N SER A 89 3.73 -39.04 -35.86
CA SER A 89 3.79 -37.83 -35.05
C SER A 89 2.41 -37.54 -34.44
N HIS A 90 1.94 -38.39 -33.53
CA HIS A 90 0.72 -38.18 -32.77
C HIS A 90 1.11 -38.10 -31.30
N ALA A 91 1.50 -36.90 -30.87
CA ALA A 91 1.38 -36.56 -29.45
C ALA A 91 -0.08 -36.79 -29.07
N SER A 92 -0.34 -37.68 -28.11
CA SER A 92 -1.71 -37.94 -27.70
C SER A 92 -2.33 -36.65 -27.16
N PRO A 93 -3.65 -36.44 -27.28
CA PRO A 93 -4.34 -35.28 -26.69
C PRO A 93 -3.97 -35.09 -25.20
N ALA A 94 -3.75 -36.19 -24.47
CA ALA A 94 -3.25 -36.19 -23.10
C ALA A 94 -1.85 -35.56 -22.94
N ASP A 95 -0.92 -35.84 -23.86
CA ASP A 95 0.45 -35.29 -23.83
C ASP A 95 0.46 -33.78 -24.10
N THR A 96 -0.40 -33.32 -25.02
CA THR A 96 -0.54 -31.88 -25.29
C THR A 96 -1.14 -31.13 -24.10
N HIS A 97 -2.13 -31.73 -23.42
CA HIS A 97 -2.70 -31.19 -22.20
C HIS A 97 -1.67 -31.10 -21.07
N LEU A 98 -0.92 -32.19 -20.81
CA LEU A 98 0.14 -32.24 -19.81
C LEU A 98 1.25 -31.19 -20.05
N LYS A 99 1.63 -30.97 -21.31
CA LYS A 99 2.59 -29.93 -21.68
C LYS A 99 2.07 -28.53 -21.36
N SER A 100 0.80 -28.25 -21.68
CA SER A 100 0.17 -26.96 -21.36
C SER A 100 0.09 -26.68 -19.86
N GLU A 101 -0.21 -27.71 -19.05
CA GLU A 101 -0.23 -27.61 -17.59
C GLU A 101 1.18 -27.40 -17.03
N ASN A 102 2.20 -28.06 -17.61
CA ASN A 102 3.61 -27.85 -17.22
C ASN A 102 4.07 -26.41 -17.48
N ASP A 103 3.68 -25.84 -18.63
CA ASP A 103 4.03 -24.46 -18.98
C ASP A 103 3.33 -23.45 -18.05
N LYS A 104 2.05 -23.69 -17.69
CA LYS A 104 1.35 -22.88 -16.67
C LYS A 104 2.05 -22.95 -15.32
N LEU A 105 2.47 -24.15 -14.88
CA LEU A 105 3.20 -24.32 -13.63
C LEU A 105 4.55 -23.60 -13.63
N LYS A 106 5.30 -23.61 -14.75
CA LYS A 106 6.55 -22.84 -14.90
C LYS A 106 6.32 -21.33 -14.80
N ILE A 107 5.26 -20.82 -15.41
CA ILE A 107 4.89 -19.41 -15.32
C ILE A 107 4.53 -19.06 -13.87
N ALA A 108 3.69 -19.88 -13.23
CA ALA A 108 3.31 -19.69 -11.83
C ALA A 108 4.52 -19.72 -10.89
N LEU A 109 5.47 -20.63 -11.12
CA LEU A 109 6.71 -20.71 -10.34
C LEU A 109 7.57 -19.46 -10.52
N THR A 110 7.75 -19.00 -11.76
CA THR A 110 8.50 -17.77 -12.07
C THR A 110 7.87 -16.55 -11.41
N GLN A 111 6.54 -16.44 -11.46
CA GLN A 111 5.78 -15.38 -10.82
C GLN A 111 5.91 -15.44 -9.28
N SER A 112 5.86 -16.64 -8.69
CA SER A 112 6.04 -16.82 -7.25
C SER A 112 7.46 -16.40 -6.80
N ALA A 113 8.49 -16.73 -7.58
CA ALA A 113 9.86 -16.33 -7.30
C ALA A 113 10.05 -14.80 -7.40
N ALA A 114 9.39 -14.15 -8.36
CA ALA A 114 9.38 -12.69 -8.45
C ALA A 114 8.69 -12.04 -7.25
N ASN A 115 7.59 -12.63 -6.78
CA ASN A 115 6.91 -12.15 -5.57
C ASN A 115 7.81 -12.27 -4.34
N VAL A 116 8.49 -13.41 -4.13
CA VAL A 116 9.43 -13.58 -3.01
C VAL A 116 10.48 -12.47 -3.00
N LYS A 117 11.12 -12.19 -4.15
CA LYS A 117 12.11 -11.10 -4.25
C LYS A 117 11.53 -9.73 -3.91
N LYS A 118 10.29 -9.45 -4.32
CA LYS A 118 9.61 -8.19 -3.96
C LYS A 118 9.40 -8.09 -2.45
N TRP A 119 8.91 -9.14 -1.81
CA TRP A 119 8.70 -9.16 -0.36
C TRP A 119 10.03 -9.03 0.40
N GLU A 120 11.10 -9.68 -0.07
CA GLU A 120 12.44 -9.55 0.50
C GLU A 120 12.95 -8.11 0.44
N MET A 121 12.77 -7.43 -0.70
CA MET A 121 13.17 -6.03 -0.87
C MET A 121 12.38 -5.08 0.03
N GLU A 122 11.05 -5.26 0.12
CA GLU A 122 10.19 -4.47 1.01
C GLU A 122 10.58 -4.68 2.48
N LEU A 123 10.86 -5.93 2.88
CA LEU A 123 11.32 -6.26 4.22
C LEU A 123 12.65 -5.59 4.55
N GLN A 124 13.61 -5.60 3.61
CA GLN A 124 14.89 -4.93 3.79
C GLN A 124 14.71 -3.41 3.93
N THR A 125 13.88 -2.80 3.09
CA THR A 125 13.56 -1.36 3.17
C THR A 125 12.94 -0.99 4.52
N LEU A 126 12.03 -1.83 5.03
CA LEU A 126 11.41 -1.63 6.34
C LEU A 126 12.42 -1.75 7.49
N ARG A 127 13.34 -2.72 7.42
CA ARG A 127 14.42 -2.86 8.41
C ARG A 127 15.32 -1.63 8.46
N GLU A 128 15.73 -1.13 7.30
CA GLU A 128 16.55 0.09 7.21
C GLU A 128 15.81 1.32 7.72
N SER A 129 14.52 1.44 7.40
CA SER A 129 13.67 2.51 7.92
C SER A 129 13.57 2.45 9.45
N ASN A 130 13.36 1.26 10.01
CA ASN A 130 13.28 1.06 11.46
C ASN A 130 14.61 1.38 12.16
N ALA A 131 15.74 1.00 11.57
CA ALA A 131 17.06 1.35 12.07
C ALA A 131 17.27 2.87 12.11
N ARG A 132 16.94 3.58 11.01
CA ARG A 132 17.04 5.05 10.97
C ARG A 132 16.15 5.73 12.01
N LEU A 133 14.92 5.26 12.19
CA LEU A 133 14.00 5.79 13.21
C LEU A 133 14.54 5.57 14.62
N THR A 134 15.16 4.41 14.88
CA THR A 134 15.78 4.12 16.17
C THR A 134 16.94 5.06 16.46
N THR A 135 17.81 5.31 15.48
CA THR A 135 18.91 6.29 15.61
C THR A 135 18.38 7.70 15.87
N ALA A 136 17.42 8.17 15.09
CA ALA A 136 16.82 9.50 15.28
C ALA A 136 16.15 9.65 16.66
N LEU A 137 15.54 8.57 17.18
CA LEU A 137 14.97 8.56 18.52
C LEU A 137 16.05 8.69 19.60
N GLN A 138 17.17 7.96 19.47
CA GLN A 138 18.30 8.07 20.39
C GLN A 138 18.93 9.47 20.37
N GLU A 139 19.11 10.05 19.19
CA GLU A 139 19.62 11.42 19.01
C GLU A 139 18.67 12.46 19.63
N SER A 140 17.36 12.29 19.45
CA SER A 140 16.34 13.16 20.06
C SER A 140 16.38 13.06 21.59
N ALA A 141 16.49 11.85 22.15
CA ALA A 141 16.62 11.64 23.58
C ALA A 141 17.91 12.30 24.14
N ALA A 142 19.05 12.13 23.47
CA ALA A 142 20.30 12.78 23.84
C ALA A 142 20.19 14.31 23.77
N SER A 143 19.53 14.84 22.74
CA SER A 143 19.29 16.27 22.57
C SER A 143 18.45 16.83 23.72
N VAL A 144 17.38 16.15 24.14
CA VAL A 144 16.56 16.55 25.28
C VAL A 144 17.40 16.65 26.56
N GLU A 145 18.27 15.67 26.82
CA GLU A 145 19.17 15.70 27.98
C GLU A 145 20.23 16.82 27.90
N GLN A 146 20.69 17.16 26.70
CA GLN A 146 21.56 18.33 26.50
C GLN A 146 20.83 19.64 26.78
N TRP A 147 19.62 19.81 26.26
CA TRP A 147 18.79 21.00 26.50
C TRP A 147 18.47 21.18 27.98
N LYS A 148 18.16 20.08 28.69
CA LYS A 148 17.97 20.13 30.15
C LYS A 148 19.22 20.62 30.89
N ARG A 149 20.42 20.16 30.52
CA ARG A 149 21.67 20.66 31.10
C ARG A 149 21.87 22.15 30.81
N GLN A 150 21.70 22.57 29.56
CA GLN A 150 21.83 23.98 29.17
C GLN A 150 20.84 24.87 29.91
N PHE A 151 19.59 24.42 30.07
CA PHE A 151 18.59 25.11 30.84
C PHE A 151 18.99 25.26 32.31
N SER A 152 19.52 24.21 32.95
CA SER A 152 20.02 24.30 34.33
C SER A 152 21.14 25.33 34.46
N ILE A 153 22.11 25.30 33.54
CA ILE A 153 23.24 26.27 33.55
C ILE A 153 22.72 27.70 33.41
N CYS A 154 21.80 27.94 32.47
CA CYS A 154 21.22 29.25 32.23
C CYS A 154 20.41 29.75 33.44
N ARG A 155 19.65 28.86 34.09
CA ARG A 155 18.94 29.17 35.33
C ARG A 155 19.90 29.56 36.44
N ASP A 156 20.93 28.75 36.68
CA ASP A 156 21.89 28.97 37.77
C ASP A 156 22.66 30.29 37.55
N GLU A 157 22.97 30.64 36.29
CA GLU A 157 23.56 31.95 35.94
C GLU A 157 22.57 33.11 36.14
N ASN A 158 21.29 32.92 35.83
CA ASN A 158 20.25 33.93 36.09
C ASN A 158 20.13 34.21 37.59
N ASP A 159 20.12 33.17 38.42
CA ASP A 159 20.07 33.27 39.87
C ASP A 159 21.30 34.00 40.41
N ARG A 160 22.50 33.67 39.90
CA ARG A 160 23.75 34.36 40.26
C ARG A 160 23.70 35.86 39.93
N LEU A 161 23.18 36.22 38.75
CA LEU A 161 23.03 37.62 38.35
C LEU A 161 22.02 38.36 39.22
N ARG A 162 20.90 37.72 39.58
CA ARG A 162 19.90 38.31 40.50
C ARG A 162 20.50 38.61 41.86
N SER A 163 21.21 37.66 42.47
CA SER A 163 21.90 37.90 43.74
C SER A 163 22.93 39.03 43.63
N LYS A 164 23.63 39.14 42.49
CA LYS A 164 24.58 40.24 42.29
C LYS A 164 23.92 41.60 42.16
N ILE A 165 22.75 41.66 41.53
CA ILE A 165 21.93 42.88 41.45
C ILE A 165 21.49 43.31 42.86
N GLU A 166 20.96 42.39 43.66
CA GLU A 166 20.56 42.67 45.06
C GLU A 166 21.74 43.23 45.88
N GLU A 167 22.92 42.61 45.79
CA GLU A 167 24.12 43.07 46.49
C GLU A 167 24.54 44.50 46.05
N LEU A 168 24.45 44.79 44.76
CA LEU A 168 24.77 46.12 44.22
C LEU A 168 23.73 47.17 44.62
N GLU A 169 22.45 46.81 44.67
CA GLU A 169 21.36 47.68 45.13
C GLU A 169 21.51 48.03 46.62
N GLU A 170 21.92 47.07 47.45
CA GLU A 170 22.23 47.29 48.87
C GLU A 170 23.44 48.23 49.03
N GLN A 171 24.53 47.98 48.30
CA GLN A 171 25.72 48.85 48.31
C GLN A 171 25.39 50.28 47.87
N CYS A 172 24.58 50.45 46.81
CA CYS A 172 24.14 51.78 46.37
C CYS A 172 23.31 52.50 47.44
N SER A 173 22.43 51.76 48.13
CA SER A 173 21.58 52.31 49.18
C SER A 173 22.41 52.77 50.39
N GLU A 174 23.43 52.00 50.78
CA GLU A 174 24.35 52.35 51.86
C GLU A 174 25.16 53.62 51.52
N ILE A 175 25.73 53.70 50.31
CA ILE A 175 26.46 54.89 49.86
C ILE A 175 25.58 56.15 49.87
N ASN A 176 24.30 56.02 49.52
CA ASN A 176 23.36 57.15 49.56
C ASN A 176 22.99 57.56 50.99
N ARG A 177 23.08 56.66 51.97
CA ARG A 177 22.84 56.96 53.39
C ARG A 177 24.03 57.66 54.05
N GLU A 178 25.24 57.38 53.58
CA GLU A 178 26.48 57.98 54.09
C GLU A 178 26.79 59.39 53.53
N LYS A 179 26.02 59.86 52.55
CA LYS A 179 26.12 61.21 51.95
C LYS A 179 25.13 62.19 52.55
#